data_AF-A0A4S0I783-F1
#
_entry.id   AF-A0A4S0I783-F1
#
_cell.length_a   1.000
_cell.length_b   1.000
_cell.length_c   1.000
_cell.angle_alpha   90.00
_cell.angle_beta   90.00
_cell.angle_gamma   90.00
#
_symmetry.space_group_name_H-M   'P 1'
#
loop_
_entity.id
_entity.type
_entity.pdbx_description
1 polymer ?
#
loop_
_entity_poly.entity_id
_entity_poly.type
_entity_poly.pdbx_seq_one_letter_code
_entity_poly.pdbx_strand_id
1 'polypeptide(L)' 'ADKVGKVWGLGSSTTKDPGPWEGEQRNMWKPTQQEALWFHGGNLHQSRHYSQYLSLQLKARQVGLPTPVYGLQEVYHKG' A
#
# COMPACT_ATOMS: atom_id res chain seq x y z
N ALA A 1 -5.60 14.33 2.97
CA ALA A 1 -5.02 13.01 3.30
C ALA A 1 -6.09 11.91 3.33
N ASP A 2 -7.34 12.33 3.48
CA ASP A 2 -8.54 11.57 3.81
C ASP A 2 -8.93 10.54 2.74
N LYS A 3 -8.37 10.64 1.54
CA LYS A 3 -8.59 9.64 0.49
C LYS A 3 -7.54 8.53 0.49
N VAL A 4 -6.37 8.69 1.10
CA VAL A 4 -5.30 7.68 1.04
C VAL A 4 -5.56 6.54 2.03
N GLY A 5 -5.99 6.88 3.25
CA GLY A 5 -6.08 5.94 4.36
C GLY A 5 -4.78 5.78 5.13
N LYS A 6 -4.68 4.71 5.94
CA LYS A 6 -3.50 4.46 6.77
C LYS A 6 -2.30 4.07 5.93
N VAL A 7 -1.15 4.67 6.19
CA VAL A 7 0.14 4.27 5.61
C VAL A 7 0.95 3.61 6.72
N TRP A 8 1.59 2.48 6.41
CA TRP A 8 2.24 1.59 7.38
C TRP A 8 1.27 0.82 8.30
N GLY A 9 1.84 -0.15 9.02
CA GLY A 9 1.11 -1.05 9.90
C GLY A 9 0.67 -2.31 9.18
N LEU A 10 0.63 -3.42 9.90
CA LEU A 10 0.31 -4.73 9.36
C LEU A 10 -1.17 -5.07 9.53
N GLY A 11 -1.87 -4.44 10.47
CA GLY A 11 -3.21 -4.87 10.88
C GLY A 11 -3.20 -6.08 11.79
N SER A 12 -2.28 -6.11 12.73
CA SER A 12 -2.09 -7.16 13.73
C SER A 12 -3.20 -7.31 14.78
N SER A 13 -4.30 -6.55 14.67
CA SER A 13 -5.41 -6.54 15.65
C SER A 13 -4.98 -6.19 17.07
N THR A 14 -3.93 -5.38 17.19
CA THR A 14 -3.48 -4.83 18.47
C THR A 14 -4.04 -3.43 18.67
N THR A 15 -4.03 -2.92 19.90
CA THR A 15 -4.53 -1.57 20.21
C THR A 15 -3.88 -0.47 19.36
N LYS A 16 -2.60 -0.63 19.02
CA LYS A 16 -1.83 0.36 18.23
C LYS A 16 -1.79 0.06 16.73
N ASP A 17 -2.20 -1.13 16.32
CA ASP A 17 -2.29 -1.55 14.92
C ASP A 17 -3.56 -2.40 14.74
N PRO A 18 -4.74 -1.75 14.78
CA PRO A 18 -6.01 -2.44 14.64
C PRO A 18 -6.08 -3.10 13.26
N GLY A 19 -6.71 -4.27 13.18
CA GLY A 19 -6.82 -5.05 11.94
C GLY A 19 -7.73 -4.42 10.87
N PRO A 20 -7.99 -5.16 9.78
CA PRO A 20 -7.47 -6.50 9.48
C PRO A 20 -6.06 -6.48 8.89
N TRP A 21 -5.40 -7.65 8.90
CA TRP A 21 -4.16 -7.88 8.17
C TRP A 21 -4.45 -8.11 6.68
N GLU A 22 -3.67 -7.46 5.81
CA GLU A 22 -3.93 -7.40 4.36
C GLU A 22 -2.90 -8.18 3.54
N GLY A 23 -2.06 -9.01 4.18
CA GLY A 23 -0.95 -9.70 3.52
C GLY A 23 0.37 -8.91 3.59
N GLU A 24 0.29 -7.58 3.60
CA GLU A 24 1.44 -6.68 3.51
C GLU A 24 1.21 -5.38 4.30
N GLN A 25 2.20 -4.49 4.27
CA GLN A 25 2.11 -3.16 4.87
C GLN A 25 1.06 -2.30 4.16
N ARG A 26 0.23 -1.58 4.91
CA ARG A 26 -0.82 -0.73 4.33
C ARG A 26 -0.26 0.41 3.48
N ASN A 27 -0.80 0.56 2.28
CA ASN A 27 -0.53 1.63 1.33
C ASN A 27 0.96 1.87 1.02
N MET A 28 1.85 0.93 1.35
CA MET A 28 3.29 1.04 1.08
C MET A 28 3.64 0.08 -0.06
N TRP A 29 4.26 0.61 -1.12
CA TRP A 29 4.60 -0.12 -2.35
C TRP A 29 3.41 -0.80 -3.08
N LYS A 30 2.16 -0.42 -2.75
CA LYS A 30 0.92 -0.86 -3.39
C LYS A 30 0.04 0.36 -3.78
N PRO A 31 -0.97 0.20 -4.67
CA PRO A 31 -1.87 1.30 -5.00
C PRO A 31 -2.61 1.80 -3.77
N THR A 32 -2.81 3.11 -3.71
CA THR A 32 -3.65 3.72 -2.68
C THR A 32 -5.05 3.99 -3.23
N GLN A 33 -5.98 4.33 -2.34
CA GLN A 33 -7.32 4.81 -2.69
C GLN A 33 -7.28 6.16 -3.45
N GLN A 34 -6.17 6.90 -3.39
CA GLN A 34 -5.92 8.03 -4.28
C GLN A 34 -5.29 7.54 -5.60
N GLU A 35 -5.96 7.87 -6.69
CA GLU A 35 -5.52 7.49 -8.04
C GLU A 35 -4.10 8.00 -8.34
N ALA A 36 -3.32 7.15 -8.98
CA ALA A 36 -1.94 7.40 -9.40
C ALA A 36 -0.97 7.80 -8.27
N LEU A 37 -1.34 7.63 -6.99
CA LEU A 37 -0.47 7.89 -5.85
C LEU A 37 0.05 6.60 -5.22
N TRP A 38 1.35 6.57 -4.97
CA TRP A 38 2.08 5.45 -4.39
C TRP A 38 3.08 5.94 -3.35
N PHE A 39 3.29 5.13 -2.31
CA PHE A 39 4.34 5.38 -1.33
C PHE A 39 5.49 4.41 -1.51
N HIS A 40 6.69 4.97 -1.41
CA HIS A 40 7.94 4.23 -1.35
C HIS A 40 8.76 4.81 -0.20
N GLY A 41 9.07 3.99 0.79
CA GLY A 41 9.74 4.45 2.00
C GLY A 41 10.34 3.30 2.77
N GLY A 42 10.67 3.54 4.04
CA GLY A 42 11.32 2.55 4.90
C GLY A 42 12.84 2.61 4.86
N ASN A 43 13.48 1.67 5.54
CA ASN A 43 14.93 1.60 5.59
C ASN A 43 15.53 1.09 4.27
N LEU A 44 16.86 1.14 4.14
CA LEU A 44 17.56 0.72 2.92
C LEU A 44 17.21 -0.71 2.48
N HIS A 45 17.01 -1.62 3.44
CA HIS A 45 16.67 -3.01 3.14
C HIS A 45 15.27 -3.12 2.52
N GLN A 46 14.26 -2.48 3.12
CA GLN A 46 12.90 -2.43 2.59
C GLN A 46 12.88 -1.77 1.21
N SER A 47 13.53 -0.61 1.08
CA SER A 47 13.60 0.10 -0.18
C SER A 47 14.24 -0.74 -1.28
N ARG A 48 15.34 -1.45 -0.99
CA ARG A 48 15.98 -2.36 -1.95
C ARG A 48 15.06 -3.50 -2.35
N HIS A 49 14.38 -4.13 -1.39
CA HIS A 49 13.51 -5.29 -1.64
C HIS A 49 12.28 -4.91 -2.47
N TYR A 50 11.61 -3.81 -2.13
CA TYR A 50 10.33 -3.45 -2.75
C TYR A 50 10.43 -2.65 -4.04
N SER A 51 11.59 -2.04 -4.34
CA SER A 51 11.75 -1.23 -5.57
C SER A 51 11.44 -2.01 -6.85
N GLN A 52 11.85 -3.28 -6.92
CA GLN A 52 11.60 -4.12 -8.09
C GLN A 52 10.10 -4.44 -8.24
N TYR A 53 9.43 -4.81 -7.16
CA TYR A 53 8.00 -5.12 -7.21
C TYR A 53 7.17 -3.89 -7.56
N LEU A 54 7.49 -2.73 -6.98
CA LEU A 54 6.82 -1.48 -7.28
C LEU A 54 7.01 -1.07 -8.75
N SER A 55 8.23 -1.17 -9.29
CA SER A 55 8.48 -0.79 -10.69
C SER A 55 7.75 -1.71 -11.67
N LEU A 56 7.71 -3.02 -11.42
CA LEU A 56 6.95 -3.98 -12.22
C LEU A 56 5.46 -3.71 -12.18
N GLN A 57 4.91 -3.41 -11.00
CA GLN A 57 3.52 -3.05 -10.81
C GLN A 57 3.12 -1.77 -11.56
N LEU A 58 3.97 -0.75 -11.53
CA LEU A 58 3.76 0.50 -12.28
C LEU A 58 3.85 0.24 -13.79
N LYS A 59 4.83 -0.54 -14.23
CA LYS A 59 5.00 -0.86 -15.65
C LYS A 59 3.82 -1.66 -16.17
N ALA A 60 3.35 -2.66 -15.45
CA ALA A 60 2.19 -3.47 -15.81
C ALA A 60 0.95 -2.58 -16.03
N ARG A 61 0.68 -1.63 -15.12
CA ARG A 61 -0.40 -0.64 -15.28
C ARG A 61 -0.20 0.27 -16.48
N GLN A 62 1.02 0.75 -16.70
CA GLN A 62 1.36 1.61 -17.84
C GLN A 62 1.07 0.92 -19.18
N VAL A 63 1.30 -0.40 -19.29
CA VAL A 63 1.05 -1.17 -20.52
C VAL A 63 -0.34 -1.82 -20.57
N GLY A 64 -1.24 -1.47 -19.64
CA GLY A 64 -2.61 -1.98 -19.61
C GLY A 64 -2.76 -3.44 -19.16
N LEU A 65 -1.76 -4.02 -18.50
CA LEU A 65 -1.89 -5.35 -17.92
C LEU A 65 -2.76 -5.31 -16.66
N PRO A 66 -3.65 -6.30 -16.45
CA PRO A 66 -4.42 -6.44 -15.23
C PRO A 66 -3.50 -6.53 -14.00
N THR A 67 -3.75 -5.69 -13.00
CA THR A 67 -2.99 -5.67 -11.75
C THR A 67 -3.95 -5.73 -10.56
N PRO A 68 -4.46 -6.93 -10.22
CA PRO A 68 -5.40 -7.09 -9.12
C PRO A 68 -4.75 -6.60 -7.81
N VAL A 69 -5.52 -5.85 -7.02
CA VAL A 69 -5.09 -5.33 -5.73
C VAL A 69 -5.80 -6.12 -4.64
N TYR A 70 -5.04 -6.87 -3.86
CA TYR A 70 -5.57 -7.61 -2.73
C TYR A 70 -5.53 -6.74 -1.49
N GLY A 71 -6.64 -6.73 -0.72
CA GLY A 71 -6.71 -6.03 0.57
C GLY A 71 -6.43 -4.53 0.44
N LEU A 72 -7.38 -3.76 -0.07
CA LEU A 72 -7.34 -2.30 -0.02
C LEU A 72 -8.27 -1.84 1.10
N GLN A 73 -7.71 -1.34 2.20
CA GLN A 73 -8.50 -0.91 3.34
C GLN A 73 -9.48 0.21 2.96
N GLU A 74 -10.68 0.18 3.52
CA GLU A 74 -11.54 1.36 3.54
C GLU A 74 -10.85 2.50 4.29
N VAL A 75 -11.04 3.74 3.82
CA VAL A 75 -10.50 4.90 4.53
C VAL A 75 -11.42 5.26 5.68
N TYR A 76 -10.92 5.06 6.90
CA TYR A 76 -11.69 5.31 8.13
C TYR A 76 -11.50 6.71 8.73
N HIS A 77 -10.48 7.45 8.28
CA HIS A 77 -10.24 8.81 8.78
C HIS A 77 -11.07 9.80 7.94
N LYS A 78 -12.35 9.95 8.28
CA LYS A 78 -13.24 10.98 7.75
C LYS A 78 -13.24 12.17 8.72
N GLY A 79 -12.23 13.04 8.63
CA GLY A 79 -12.12 14.22 9.51
C GLY A 79 -10.72 14.75 9.63
#